data_AF-A0A832NNM5-F1
#
_entry.id   AF-A0A832NNM5-F1
#
_cell.length_a   1.000
_cell.length_b   1.000
_cell.length_c   1.000
_cell.angle_alpha   90.00
_cell.angle_beta   90.00
_cell.angle_gamma   90.00
#
_symmetry.space_group_name_H-M   'P 1'
#
loop_
_entity.id
_entity.type
_entity.pdbx_description
1 polymer ?
#
loop_
_entity_poly.entity_id
_entity_poly.type
_entity_poly.pdbx_seq_one_letter_code
_entity_poly.pdbx_strand_id
1 'polypeptide(L)'
;PDRWEKRISFPLSGCLGYAKHLGRTGAYRLFLGDAPAFRRSLLQTIEHAGEKNSIPTDYCSVSYWYADRAPAGGITLPPLEQRAVVDLKELVFPAGWQLPIYAWSFDRATLARKRETIEHEEVRYLSLAATGSDWFGPHFLSPICEVPAGGRYAVYLETVKGPAQGIVQLFQNENPAGGKVDLYAGQQSRSGRVLLGRLELAEGPNNLMFKLVGRNEKSAGLGLDLVNVVLVKEE
;
A
#
# COMPACT_ATOMS: atom_id res chain seq x y z
N PRO A 1 14.05 9.36 -3.07
CA PRO A 1 13.19 10.54 -2.87
C PRO A 1 13.21 11.41 -4.12
N ASP A 2 12.03 11.80 -4.59
CA ASP A 2 11.77 12.54 -5.83
C ASP A 2 12.01 11.77 -7.15
N ARG A 3 11.82 10.44 -7.14
CA ARG A 3 11.86 9.59 -8.35
C ARG A 3 10.45 9.23 -8.84
N TRP A 4 10.32 8.17 -9.65
CA TRP A 4 9.04 7.59 -10.13
C TRP A 4 8.19 6.97 -9.02
N GLU A 5 7.81 7.78 -8.04
CA GLU A 5 7.12 7.32 -6.82
C GLU A 5 5.94 8.22 -6.44
N LYS A 6 5.56 9.16 -7.32
CA LYS A 6 4.50 10.13 -7.07
C LYS A 6 3.82 10.56 -8.36
N ARG A 7 2.69 11.23 -8.19
CA ARG A 7 2.05 11.99 -9.25
C ARG A 7 2.96 13.14 -9.70
N ILE A 8 3.06 13.34 -11.00
CA ILE A 8 3.83 14.42 -11.61
C ILE A 8 3.18 14.86 -12.92
N SER A 9 3.18 16.16 -13.20
CA SER A 9 2.56 16.72 -14.39
C SER A 9 3.55 17.63 -15.10
N PHE A 10 3.85 17.34 -16.37
CA PHE A 10 4.61 18.20 -17.28
C PHE A 10 3.76 18.53 -18.51
N PRO A 11 4.02 19.63 -19.23
CA PRO A 11 3.14 20.08 -20.32
C PRO A 11 2.78 19.01 -21.37
N LEU A 12 3.71 18.09 -21.68
CA LEU A 12 3.52 17.07 -22.70
C LEU A 12 3.50 15.64 -22.16
N SER A 13 3.72 15.42 -20.86
CA SER A 13 3.71 14.07 -20.29
C SER A 13 3.62 14.07 -18.78
N GLY A 14 3.17 12.97 -18.20
CA GLY A 14 3.20 12.83 -16.76
C GLY A 14 2.47 11.60 -16.26
N CYS A 15 2.30 11.58 -14.95
CA CYS A 15 1.60 10.55 -14.19
C CYS A 15 0.61 11.28 -13.25
N LEU A 16 -0.66 11.33 -13.64
CA LEU A 16 -1.70 12.03 -12.87
C LEU A 16 -2.24 11.19 -11.72
N GLY A 17 -2.10 9.87 -11.79
CA GLY A 17 -2.48 8.93 -10.73
C GLY A 17 -1.34 7.96 -10.45
N TYR A 18 -0.98 7.78 -9.18
CA TYR A 18 0.04 6.81 -8.77
C TYR A 18 -0.30 6.24 -7.40
N ALA A 19 -0.84 5.03 -7.37
CA ALA A 19 -1.21 4.30 -6.16
C ALA A 19 -0.63 2.88 -6.24
N LYS A 20 0.61 2.75 -5.76
CA LYS A 20 1.40 1.52 -5.81
C LYS A 20 0.73 0.33 -5.10
N HIS A 21 0.12 0.57 -3.94
CA HIS A 21 -0.58 -0.46 -3.17
C HIS A 21 -1.86 -0.95 -3.85
N LEU A 22 -2.43 -0.16 -4.77
CA LEU A 22 -3.55 -0.56 -5.63
C LEU A 22 -3.09 -1.11 -6.99
N GLY A 23 -1.79 -1.08 -7.29
CA GLY A 23 -1.28 -1.37 -8.63
C GLY A 23 -1.75 -0.38 -9.71
N ARG A 24 -2.17 0.84 -9.33
CA ARG A 24 -2.77 1.81 -10.25
C ARG A 24 -1.80 2.90 -10.66
N THR A 25 -1.66 3.09 -11.97
CA THR A 25 -0.88 4.17 -12.56
C THR A 25 -1.66 4.80 -13.71
N GLY A 26 -1.80 6.12 -13.71
CA GLY A 26 -2.46 6.89 -14.77
C GLY A 26 -1.47 7.84 -15.43
N ALA A 27 -0.93 7.44 -16.58
CA ALA A 27 0.08 8.20 -17.31
C ALA A 27 -0.47 8.82 -18.60
N TYR A 28 0.17 9.90 -19.05
CA TYR A 28 -0.15 10.54 -20.34
C TYR A 28 1.12 10.98 -21.08
N ARG A 29 1.01 11.05 -22.41
CA ARG A 29 1.98 11.65 -23.33
C ARG A 29 1.22 12.32 -24.47
N LEU A 30 1.52 13.59 -24.72
CA LEU A 30 0.99 14.38 -25.82
C LEU A 30 2.11 14.63 -26.83
N PHE A 31 1.94 14.12 -28.05
CA PHE A 31 2.94 14.23 -29.11
C PHE A 31 2.75 15.50 -29.94
N LEU A 32 2.77 16.67 -29.31
CA LEU A 32 2.50 17.94 -30.01
C LEU A 32 3.69 18.42 -30.85
N GLY A 33 4.93 18.17 -30.40
CA GLY A 33 6.15 18.54 -31.12
C GLY A 33 6.79 17.38 -31.91
N ASP A 34 6.30 16.16 -31.69
CA ASP A 34 6.88 14.89 -32.12
C ASP A 34 5.79 13.90 -32.58
N ALA A 35 4.71 14.41 -33.18
CA ALA A 35 3.58 13.60 -33.66
C ALA A 35 4.02 12.54 -34.68
N PRO A 36 3.66 11.25 -34.48
CA PRO A 36 3.86 10.22 -35.49
C PRO A 36 2.98 10.49 -36.72
N ALA A 37 3.59 10.85 -37.84
CA ALA A 37 2.89 11.05 -39.10
C ALA A 37 2.65 9.73 -39.84
N PHE A 38 1.50 9.58 -40.49
CA PHE A 38 1.18 8.42 -41.32
C PHE A 38 0.51 8.85 -42.64
N ARG A 39 0.71 8.05 -43.71
CA ARG A 39 0.10 8.29 -45.03
C ARG A 39 -1.01 7.31 -45.39
N ARG A 40 -0.98 6.10 -44.82
CA ARG A 40 -1.93 5.01 -45.12
C ARG A 40 -2.58 4.47 -43.85
N SER A 41 -1.77 4.06 -42.88
CA SER A 41 -2.23 3.45 -41.63
C SER A 41 -1.24 3.70 -40.50
N LEU A 42 -1.74 3.66 -39.27
CA LEU A 42 -0.95 3.71 -38.04
C LEU A 42 -1.43 2.59 -37.12
N LEU A 43 -0.49 1.80 -36.58
CA LEU A 43 -0.74 0.81 -35.53
C LEU A 43 0.18 1.15 -34.36
N GLN A 44 -0.41 1.55 -33.23
CA GLN A 44 0.31 1.82 -32.00
C GLN A 44 -0.02 0.74 -30.97
N THR A 45 1.00 0.04 -30.50
CA THR A 45 0.88 -1.04 -29.50
C THR A 45 1.88 -0.81 -28.37
N ILE A 46 1.60 -1.38 -27.21
CA ILE A 46 2.52 -1.43 -26.07
C ILE A 46 2.47 -2.84 -25.48
N GLU A 47 3.61 -3.37 -25.06
CA GLU A 47 3.63 -4.62 -24.29
C GLU A 47 3.00 -4.39 -22.91
N HIS A 48 2.27 -5.38 -22.40
CA HIS A 48 1.72 -5.30 -21.05
C HIS A 48 2.70 -5.88 -20.03
N ALA A 49 2.95 -5.09 -18.98
CA ALA A 49 3.77 -5.43 -17.81
C ALA A 49 5.15 -6.03 -18.11
N GLY A 50 5.99 -5.23 -18.77
CA GLY A 50 7.37 -5.59 -19.08
C GLY A 50 7.49 -6.09 -20.51
N GLU A 51 8.08 -7.28 -20.68
CA GLU A 51 8.36 -7.88 -21.98
C GLU A 51 7.55 -9.17 -22.19
N LYS A 52 7.24 -9.46 -23.47
CA LYS A 52 6.55 -10.67 -23.93
C LYS A 52 5.13 -10.84 -23.41
N ASN A 53 4.48 -9.77 -22.95
CA ASN A 53 3.07 -9.85 -22.56
C ASN A 53 2.83 -10.95 -21.49
N SER A 54 3.78 -11.09 -20.56
CA SER A 54 3.87 -12.27 -19.68
C SER A 54 3.12 -12.12 -18.35
N ILE A 55 2.70 -10.91 -18.00
CA ILE A 55 2.02 -10.61 -16.74
C ILE A 55 0.61 -10.08 -17.04
N PRO A 56 -0.45 -10.73 -16.50
CA PRO A 56 -1.82 -10.23 -16.62
C PRO A 56 -1.93 -8.81 -16.05
N THR A 57 -2.46 -7.88 -16.83
CA THR A 57 -2.61 -6.48 -16.39
C THR A 57 -3.87 -5.87 -16.99
N ASP A 58 -4.56 -5.03 -16.22
CA ASP A 58 -5.76 -4.31 -16.67
C ASP A 58 -5.36 -2.92 -17.20
N TYR A 59 -5.41 -2.75 -18.52
CA TYR A 59 -5.03 -1.52 -19.21
C TYR A 59 -6.24 -0.90 -19.89
N CYS A 60 -6.46 0.38 -19.63
CA CYS A 60 -7.37 1.22 -20.39
C CYS A 60 -6.61 2.45 -20.89
N SER A 61 -6.78 2.79 -22.17
CA SER A 61 -6.13 3.95 -22.77
C SER A 61 -7.08 4.71 -23.69
N VAL A 62 -6.76 5.98 -23.91
CA VAL A 62 -7.43 6.82 -24.91
C VAL A 62 -6.34 7.39 -25.82
N SER A 63 -6.51 7.20 -27.11
CA SER A 63 -5.62 7.75 -28.13
C SER A 63 -6.28 8.91 -28.84
N TYR A 64 -5.50 9.96 -29.10
CA TYR A 64 -5.93 11.13 -29.85
C TYR A 64 -5.08 11.23 -31.12
N TRP A 65 -5.72 11.36 -32.27
CA TRP A 65 -5.04 11.50 -33.56
C TRP A 65 -5.83 12.40 -34.50
N TYR A 66 -5.16 12.89 -35.53
CA TYR A 66 -5.78 13.62 -36.64
C TYR A 66 -5.64 12.82 -37.92
N ALA A 67 -6.66 12.89 -38.78
CA ALA A 67 -6.68 12.31 -40.11
C ALA A 67 -7.44 13.25 -41.06
N ASP A 68 -7.11 13.20 -42.35
CA ASP A 68 -7.82 13.97 -43.39
C ASP A 68 -9.29 13.57 -43.52
N ARG A 69 -9.61 12.33 -43.11
CA ARG A 69 -10.94 11.73 -43.13
C ARG A 69 -11.19 10.91 -41.87
N ALA A 70 -12.45 10.78 -41.47
CA ALA A 70 -12.85 9.87 -40.40
C ALA A 70 -12.46 8.42 -40.77
N PRO A 71 -11.94 7.61 -39.82
CA PRO A 71 -11.60 6.22 -40.08
C PRO A 71 -12.82 5.42 -40.55
N ALA A 72 -12.62 4.58 -41.57
CA ALA A 72 -13.64 3.61 -41.99
C ALA A 72 -13.81 2.53 -40.91
N GLY A 73 -15.04 2.09 -40.68
CA GLY A 73 -15.34 0.95 -39.78
C GLY A 73 -15.96 1.30 -38.42
N GLY A 74 -16.07 2.60 -38.08
CA GLY A 74 -16.63 3.03 -36.80
C GLY A 74 -15.80 2.60 -35.59
N ILE A 75 -16.14 3.11 -34.41
CA ILE A 75 -15.52 2.70 -33.15
C ILE A 75 -16.60 2.02 -32.33
N THR A 76 -16.43 0.74 -32.03
CA THR A 76 -17.27 0.04 -31.04
C THR A 76 -16.52 0.04 -29.72
N LEU A 77 -17.10 0.68 -28.71
CA LEU A 77 -16.53 0.66 -27.36
C LEU A 77 -16.89 -0.68 -26.69
N PRO A 78 -15.98 -1.26 -25.89
CA PRO A 78 -16.33 -2.35 -25.00
C PRO A 78 -17.52 -1.94 -24.10
N PRO A 79 -18.41 -2.89 -23.74
CA PRO A 79 -19.47 -2.68 -22.76
C PRO A 79 -18.94 -2.07 -21.46
N LEU A 80 -19.77 -1.30 -20.75
CA LEU A 80 -19.39 -0.60 -19.53
C LEU A 80 -18.77 -1.53 -18.48
N GLU A 81 -19.35 -2.72 -18.31
CA GLU A 81 -18.88 -3.74 -17.37
C GLU A 81 -17.47 -4.25 -17.68
N GLN A 82 -17.05 -4.27 -18.96
CA GLN A 82 -15.73 -4.74 -19.39
C GLN A 82 -14.64 -3.67 -19.24
N ARG A 83 -15.04 -2.42 -18.99
CA ARG A 83 -14.12 -1.29 -18.74
C ARG A 83 -14.24 -0.75 -17.31
N ALA A 84 -14.93 -1.49 -16.43
CA ALA A 84 -15.02 -1.17 -15.02
C ALA A 84 -13.68 -1.45 -14.33
N VAL A 85 -13.30 -0.60 -13.39
CA VAL A 85 -12.10 -0.80 -12.59
C VAL A 85 -12.29 -2.01 -11.68
N VAL A 86 -11.39 -2.97 -11.75
CA VAL A 86 -11.38 -4.12 -10.85
C VAL A 86 -10.50 -3.81 -9.63
N ASP A 87 -11.12 -3.76 -8.45
CA ASP A 87 -10.41 -3.59 -7.19
C ASP A 87 -9.73 -4.89 -6.75
N LEU A 88 -8.52 -4.78 -6.19
CA LEU A 88 -7.89 -5.89 -5.50
C LEU A 88 -8.67 -6.21 -4.22
N LYS A 89 -8.99 -7.50 -4.00
CA LYS A 89 -9.58 -7.96 -2.73
C LYS A 89 -8.63 -7.80 -1.55
N GLU A 90 -7.33 -7.84 -1.82
CA GLU A 90 -6.26 -7.76 -0.83
C GLU A 90 -5.28 -6.63 -1.17
N LEU A 91 -4.98 -5.81 -0.17
CA LEU A 91 -4.07 -4.67 -0.26
C LEU A 91 -2.90 -4.88 0.70
N VAL A 92 -1.67 -4.78 0.19
CA VAL A 92 -0.45 -4.96 0.98
C VAL A 92 0.34 -3.66 1.03
N PHE A 93 0.60 -3.17 2.25
CA PHE A 93 1.34 -1.95 2.50
C PHE A 93 2.68 -2.27 3.18
N PRO A 94 3.80 -2.27 2.44
CA PRO A 94 5.12 -2.61 2.97
C PRO A 94 5.70 -1.48 3.82
N ALA A 95 5.82 -1.74 5.12
CA ALA A 95 6.27 -0.78 6.13
C ALA A 95 7.77 -0.45 6.02
N GLY A 96 8.58 -1.44 5.64
CA GLY A 96 10.02 -1.27 5.44
C GLY A 96 10.42 -0.36 4.26
N TRP A 97 9.48 0.12 3.44
CA TRP A 97 9.78 0.95 2.27
C TRP A 97 9.07 2.32 2.28
N GLN A 98 7.78 2.38 1.94
CA GLN A 98 7.08 3.64 1.63
C GLN A 98 5.73 3.78 2.35
N LEU A 99 5.49 3.05 3.44
CA LEU A 99 4.27 3.23 4.24
C LEU A 99 4.15 4.67 4.74
N PRO A 100 3.12 5.44 4.32
CA PRO A 100 2.90 6.78 4.83
C PRO A 100 2.48 6.71 6.29
N ILE A 101 3.01 7.62 7.11
CA ILE A 101 2.80 7.63 8.56
C ILE A 101 2.06 8.92 8.88
N TYR A 102 0.83 8.80 9.37
CA TYR A 102 0.03 9.94 9.80
C TYR A 102 0.55 10.48 11.14
N ALA A 103 0.71 9.58 12.11
CA ALA A 103 1.19 9.90 13.44
C ALA A 103 1.85 8.69 14.10
N TRP A 104 2.64 8.95 15.14
CA TRP A 104 3.23 7.95 16.02
C TRP A 104 3.55 8.63 17.36
N SER A 105 3.93 7.83 18.36
CA SER A 105 4.18 8.28 19.74
C SER A 105 5.04 9.55 19.83
N PHE A 106 4.71 10.43 20.77
CA PHE A 106 5.36 11.74 20.94
C PHE A 106 6.64 11.68 21.76
N ASP A 107 6.66 10.82 22.76
CA ASP A 107 7.75 10.73 23.73
C ASP A 107 8.24 9.30 23.90
N ARG A 108 9.48 9.16 24.36
CA ARG A 108 10.13 7.89 24.75
C ARG A 108 9.97 6.75 23.74
N ALA A 109 9.92 7.09 22.46
CA ALA A 109 9.81 6.16 21.35
C ALA A 109 10.80 6.52 20.23
N THR A 110 11.30 5.50 19.55
CA THR A 110 12.12 5.64 18.33
C THR A 110 11.44 4.89 17.21
N LEU A 111 11.38 5.52 16.03
CA LEU A 111 10.86 4.92 14.82
C LEU A 111 11.96 4.86 13.75
N ALA A 112 12.30 3.65 13.30
CA ALA A 112 13.39 3.45 12.35
C ALA A 112 13.05 2.36 11.32
N ARG A 113 13.48 2.53 10.07
CA ARG A 113 13.46 1.43 9.09
C ARG A 113 14.69 0.56 9.29
N LYS A 114 14.49 -0.75 9.39
CA LYS A 114 15.54 -1.74 9.57
C LYS A 114 15.52 -2.77 8.45
N ARG A 115 16.66 -3.44 8.31
CA ARG A 115 16.89 -4.50 7.35
C ARG A 115 17.80 -5.53 7.99
N GLU A 116 17.30 -6.75 8.17
CA GLU A 116 18.00 -7.83 8.86
C GLU A 116 17.77 -9.15 8.13
N THR A 117 18.66 -10.11 8.33
CA THR A 117 18.47 -11.47 7.84
C THR A 117 17.76 -12.28 8.91
N ILE A 118 16.55 -12.74 8.62
CA ILE A 118 15.71 -13.54 9.51
C ILE A 118 15.33 -14.80 8.75
N GLU A 119 15.56 -15.98 9.33
CA GLU A 119 15.22 -17.26 8.68
C GLU A 119 15.81 -17.41 7.26
N HIS A 120 17.05 -16.90 7.06
CA HIS A 120 17.78 -16.87 5.79
C HIS A 120 17.21 -15.93 4.70
N GLU A 121 16.22 -15.08 5.04
CA GLU A 121 15.68 -14.08 4.14
C GLU A 121 16.02 -12.66 4.59
N GLU A 122 16.28 -11.75 3.65
CA GLU A 122 16.38 -10.32 3.96
C GLU A 122 14.98 -9.77 4.23
N VAL A 123 14.73 -9.35 5.47
CA VAL A 123 13.46 -8.74 5.89
C VAL A 123 13.66 -7.25 6.14
N ARG A 124 12.80 -6.43 5.52
CA ARG A 124 12.74 -4.98 5.75
C ARG A 124 11.49 -4.63 6.52
N TYR A 125 11.63 -3.86 7.59
CA TYR A 125 10.51 -3.54 8.47
C TYR A 125 10.66 -2.14 9.07
N LEU A 126 9.55 -1.59 9.56
CA LEU A 126 9.49 -0.37 10.35
C LEU A 126 9.45 -0.76 11.83
N SER A 127 10.47 -0.36 12.58
CA SER A 127 10.68 -0.67 13.99
C SER A 127 10.23 0.51 14.84
N LEU A 128 9.18 0.33 15.63
CA LEU A 128 8.83 1.21 16.74
C LEU A 128 9.38 0.57 18.02
N ALA A 129 10.33 1.22 18.69
CA ALA A 129 10.85 0.79 19.98
C ALA A 129 10.55 1.87 21.03
N ALA A 130 9.89 1.50 22.12
CA ALA A 130 9.42 2.45 23.12
C ALA A 130 9.77 2.04 24.54
N THR A 131 9.65 2.99 25.48
CA THR A 131 9.87 2.77 26.91
C THR A 131 8.87 3.55 27.76
N GLY A 132 8.35 2.92 28.82
CA GLY A 132 7.37 3.57 29.70
C GLY A 132 6.02 3.76 29.00
N SER A 133 5.49 4.98 29.07
CA SER A 133 4.21 5.38 28.46
C SER A 133 4.38 6.61 27.59
N ASP A 134 3.54 6.77 26.58
CA ASP A 134 3.43 8.03 25.84
C ASP A 134 2.60 9.05 26.64
N TRP A 135 2.50 10.28 26.13
CA TRP A 135 1.73 11.36 26.77
C TRP A 135 0.25 11.03 27.00
N PHE A 136 -0.35 10.32 26.05
CA PHE A 136 -1.79 10.00 26.07
C PHE A 136 -2.06 8.51 26.30
N GLY A 137 -1.12 7.83 26.99
CA GLY A 137 -1.25 6.44 27.37
C GLY A 137 -0.33 5.50 26.56
N PRO A 138 -0.84 4.40 25.98
CA PRO A 138 -0.02 3.46 25.24
C PRO A 138 0.69 4.10 24.04
N HIS A 139 1.94 3.69 23.80
CA HIS A 139 2.65 4.04 22.57
C HIS A 139 1.89 3.54 21.34
N PHE A 140 1.97 4.29 20.25
CA PHE A 140 1.22 4.00 19.03
C PHE A 140 2.02 4.26 17.75
N LEU A 141 1.55 3.63 16.69
CA LEU A 141 1.89 3.89 15.29
C LEU A 141 0.59 3.98 14.50
N SER A 142 0.44 5.04 13.71
CA SER A 142 -0.71 5.23 12.82
C SER A 142 -0.29 5.45 11.37
N PRO A 143 -0.27 4.40 10.54
CA PRO A 143 -0.06 4.55 9.11
C PRO A 143 -1.34 4.98 8.38
N ILE A 144 -1.15 5.56 7.21
CA ILE A 144 -2.23 5.84 6.24
C ILE A 144 -2.32 4.65 5.28
N CYS A 145 -3.49 4.04 5.20
CA CYS A 145 -3.79 2.98 4.25
C CYS A 145 -4.98 3.40 3.38
N GLU A 146 -4.74 3.57 2.08
CA GLU A 146 -5.78 3.91 1.12
C GLU A 146 -6.49 2.65 0.61
N VAL A 147 -7.81 2.65 0.64
CA VAL A 147 -8.64 1.55 0.11
C VAL A 147 -9.42 2.02 -1.11
N PRO A 148 -9.57 1.17 -2.15
CA PRO A 148 -10.16 1.57 -3.42
C PRO A 148 -11.68 1.73 -3.37
N ALA A 149 -12.33 1.19 -2.34
CA ALA A 149 -13.76 1.29 -2.12
C ALA A 149 -14.07 1.20 -0.62
N GLY A 150 -15.15 1.83 -0.18
CA GLY A 150 -15.62 1.70 1.19
C GLY A 150 -16.11 0.28 1.51
N GLY A 151 -16.09 -0.06 2.80
CA GLY A 151 -16.66 -1.30 3.33
C GLY A 151 -15.88 -1.87 4.50
N ARG A 152 -16.19 -3.13 4.82
CA ARG A 152 -15.57 -3.85 5.93
C ARG A 152 -14.27 -4.51 5.49
N TYR A 153 -13.21 -4.29 6.26
CA TYR A 153 -11.89 -4.86 6.01
C TYR A 153 -11.37 -5.60 7.24
N ALA A 154 -10.84 -6.80 7.02
CA ALA A 154 -10.01 -7.49 7.98
C ALA A 154 -8.59 -6.90 7.94
N VAL A 155 -8.08 -6.49 9.10
CA VAL A 155 -6.77 -5.84 9.27
C VAL A 155 -5.78 -6.87 9.81
N TYR A 156 -4.79 -7.21 9.01
CA TYR A 156 -3.70 -8.10 9.37
C TYR A 156 -2.38 -7.34 9.46
N LEU A 157 -1.52 -7.77 10.37
CA LEU A 157 -0.12 -7.37 10.39
C LEU A 157 0.77 -8.57 10.08
N GLU A 158 1.81 -8.34 9.28
CA GLU A 158 2.99 -9.18 9.24
C GLU A 158 4.11 -8.45 9.98
N THR A 159 4.77 -9.12 10.91
CA THR A 159 5.74 -8.52 11.83
C THR A 159 6.95 -9.44 12.01
N VAL A 160 8.02 -8.87 12.54
CA VAL A 160 9.10 -9.65 13.16
C VAL A 160 8.74 -9.85 14.63
N LYS A 161 8.48 -11.10 15.01
CA LYS A 161 8.39 -11.47 16.43
C LYS A 161 9.79 -11.49 17.03
N GLY A 162 9.91 -11.32 18.34
CA GLY A 162 11.21 -11.38 18.99
C GLY A 162 11.22 -11.02 20.48
N PRO A 163 12.40 -11.07 21.11
CA PRO A 163 12.52 -10.99 22.56
C PRO A 163 12.25 -9.59 23.13
N ALA A 164 12.20 -8.56 22.29
CA ALA A 164 11.93 -7.17 22.68
C ALA A 164 10.56 -6.66 22.21
N GLN A 165 9.71 -7.51 21.63
CA GLN A 165 8.41 -7.09 21.10
C GLN A 165 7.34 -6.97 22.19
N GLY A 166 6.39 -6.07 21.97
CA GLY A 166 5.25 -5.82 22.85
C GLY A 166 3.99 -6.57 22.44
N ILE A 167 2.90 -6.19 23.08
CA ILE A 167 1.54 -6.62 22.76
C ILE A 167 0.86 -5.50 22.00
N VAL A 168 0.49 -5.75 20.76
CA VAL A 168 -0.17 -4.77 19.88
C VAL A 168 -1.68 -5.00 19.84
N GLN A 169 -2.44 -3.94 19.69
CA GLN A 169 -3.89 -3.98 19.53
C GLN A 169 -4.37 -2.90 18.56
N LEU A 170 -5.39 -3.22 17.76
CA LEU A 170 -6.05 -2.29 16.86
C LEU A 170 -7.00 -1.36 17.61
N PHE A 171 -7.03 -0.10 17.24
CA PHE A 171 -7.94 0.91 17.80
C PHE A 171 -8.68 1.65 16.69
N GLN A 172 -9.91 2.07 16.98
CA GLN A 172 -10.69 3.01 16.18
C GLN A 172 -11.40 3.97 17.14
N ASN A 173 -11.25 5.28 16.92
CA ASN A 173 -11.85 6.32 17.78
C ASN A 173 -11.57 6.09 19.27
N GLU A 174 -10.30 5.83 19.62
CA GLU A 174 -9.84 5.52 20.98
C GLU A 174 -10.42 4.26 21.66
N ASN A 175 -11.22 3.47 20.94
CA ASN A 175 -11.75 2.20 21.41
C ASN A 175 -10.99 1.01 20.81
N PRO A 176 -10.74 -0.06 21.58
CA PRO A 176 -10.18 -1.29 21.03
C PRO A 176 -11.09 -1.88 19.95
N ALA A 177 -10.53 -2.13 18.77
CA ALA A 177 -11.24 -2.64 17.59
C ALA A 177 -10.77 -4.05 17.19
N GLY A 178 -10.33 -4.85 18.17
CA GLY A 178 -9.78 -6.17 17.95
C GLY A 178 -9.08 -6.77 19.17
N GLY A 179 -8.54 -7.97 19.00
CA GLY A 179 -7.84 -8.69 20.06
C GLY A 179 -6.45 -8.12 20.35
N LYS A 180 -5.91 -8.45 21.52
CA LYS A 180 -4.50 -8.21 21.85
C LYS A 180 -3.66 -9.31 21.20
N VAL A 181 -2.59 -8.90 20.53
CA VAL A 181 -1.66 -9.82 19.86
C VAL A 181 -0.29 -9.70 20.50
N ASP A 182 0.16 -10.78 21.14
CA ASP A 182 1.50 -10.87 21.72
C ASP A 182 2.54 -11.21 20.65
N LEU A 183 3.44 -10.26 20.38
CA LEU A 183 4.50 -10.39 19.38
C LEU A 183 5.79 -10.94 19.98
N TYR A 184 5.83 -11.23 21.28
CA TYR A 184 6.99 -11.84 21.92
C TYR A 184 7.31 -13.23 21.31
N ALA A 185 8.60 -13.47 21.14
CA ALA A 185 9.19 -14.78 20.88
C ALA A 185 10.60 -14.80 21.47
N GLY A 186 11.09 -15.97 21.91
CA GLY A 186 12.44 -16.07 22.48
C GLY A 186 13.56 -15.75 21.49
N GLN A 187 13.29 -15.89 20.19
CA GLN A 187 14.20 -15.55 19.08
C GLN A 187 13.42 -14.82 17.99
N GLN A 188 14.15 -14.10 17.13
CA GLN A 188 13.53 -13.42 15.99
C GLN A 188 12.96 -14.43 14.99
N SER A 189 11.73 -14.19 14.55
CA SER A 189 11.02 -15.01 13.57
C SER A 189 9.96 -14.18 12.86
N ARG A 190 9.52 -14.60 11.67
CA ARG A 190 8.42 -13.96 10.97
C ARG A 190 7.08 -14.41 11.59
N SER A 191 6.15 -13.48 11.81
CA SER A 191 4.85 -13.84 12.39
C SER A 191 3.88 -14.51 11.41
N GLY A 192 4.14 -14.41 10.10
CA GLY A 192 3.12 -14.63 9.08
C GLY A 192 2.02 -13.55 9.19
N ARG A 193 0.81 -13.86 8.73
CA ARG A 193 -0.33 -12.94 8.88
C ARG A 193 -0.99 -13.12 10.23
N VAL A 194 -1.06 -12.04 11.01
CA VAL A 194 -1.78 -12.03 12.27
C VAL A 194 -2.97 -11.08 12.19
N LEU A 195 -4.17 -11.60 12.39
CA LEU A 195 -5.39 -10.81 12.42
C LEU A 195 -5.39 -9.90 13.66
N LEU A 196 -5.45 -8.60 13.45
CA LEU A 196 -5.56 -7.61 14.52
C LEU A 196 -7.02 -7.29 14.85
N GLY A 197 -7.88 -7.23 13.83
CA GLY A 197 -9.27 -6.86 13.98
C GLY A 197 -9.96 -6.60 12.65
N ARG A 198 -11.14 -5.99 12.70
CA ARG A 198 -11.94 -5.61 11.53
C ARG A 198 -12.42 -4.18 11.69
N LEU A 199 -12.37 -3.42 10.61
CA LEU A 199 -12.79 -2.02 10.57
C LEU A 199 -13.71 -1.76 9.39
N GLU A 200 -14.66 -0.86 9.58
CA GLU A 200 -15.31 -0.17 8.47
C GLU A 200 -14.38 0.95 8.00
N LEU A 201 -13.97 0.89 6.74
CA LEU A 201 -13.07 1.86 6.11
C LEU A 201 -13.82 2.63 5.02
N ALA A 202 -13.53 3.92 4.90
CA ALA A 202 -14.04 4.75 3.82
C ALA A 202 -13.17 4.61 2.58
N GLU A 203 -13.74 4.79 1.39
CA GLU A 203 -12.94 4.91 0.16
C GLU A 203 -11.89 6.02 0.29
N GLY A 204 -10.67 5.75 -0.18
CA GLY A 204 -9.54 6.66 -0.05
C GLY A 204 -8.71 6.40 1.23
N PRO A 205 -7.96 7.40 1.71
CA PRO A 205 -7.00 7.23 2.81
C PRO A 205 -7.69 7.05 4.17
N ASN A 206 -7.26 6.02 4.92
CA ASN A 206 -7.70 5.75 6.29
C ASN A 206 -6.50 5.70 7.24
N ASN A 207 -6.62 6.33 8.41
CA ASN A 207 -5.61 6.25 9.46
C ASN A 207 -5.89 5.04 10.34
N LEU A 208 -5.04 4.02 10.28
CA LEU A 208 -5.15 2.85 11.15
C LEU A 208 -4.39 3.11 12.44
N MET A 209 -4.92 2.72 13.60
CA MET A 209 -4.26 3.00 14.89
C MET A 209 -3.80 1.69 15.54
N PHE A 210 -2.50 1.49 15.65
CA PHE A 210 -1.92 0.35 16.35
C PHE A 210 -1.31 0.82 17.66
N LYS A 211 -1.78 0.30 18.80
CA LYS A 211 -1.28 0.66 20.13
C LYS A 211 -0.53 -0.51 20.76
N LEU A 212 0.60 -0.22 21.39
CA LEU A 212 1.37 -1.13 22.23
C LEU A 212 0.79 -1.11 23.65
N VAL A 213 -0.19 -1.98 23.90
CA VAL A 213 -1.00 -2.01 25.13
C VAL A 213 -0.36 -2.78 26.29
N GLY A 214 0.87 -3.24 26.12
CA GLY A 214 1.63 -3.97 27.12
C GLY A 214 2.78 -4.75 26.50
N ARG A 215 3.38 -5.65 27.28
CA ARG A 215 4.38 -6.60 26.81
C ARG A 215 4.26 -7.91 27.60
N ASN A 216 4.73 -9.00 27.02
CA ASN A 216 4.94 -10.25 27.75
C ASN A 216 5.94 -10.03 28.91
N GLU A 217 5.76 -10.71 30.04
CA GLU A 217 6.67 -10.63 31.19
C GLU A 217 8.12 -11.00 30.84
N LYS A 218 8.30 -11.90 29.88
CA LYS A 218 9.61 -12.32 29.37
C LYS A 218 10.19 -11.37 28.31
N SER A 219 9.42 -10.38 27.87
CA SER A 219 9.89 -9.43 26.85
C SER A 219 10.82 -8.40 27.47
N ALA A 220 11.99 -8.25 26.88
CA ALA A 220 12.98 -7.26 27.26
C ALA A 220 12.58 -5.83 26.86
N GLY A 221 11.58 -5.66 25.99
CA GLY A 221 11.23 -4.38 25.37
C GLY A 221 9.75 -4.15 25.13
N LEU A 222 9.43 -2.98 24.58
CA LEU A 222 8.11 -2.59 24.13
C LEU A 222 8.22 -2.19 22.65
N GLY A 223 8.30 -3.19 21.80
CA GLY A 223 8.56 -3.06 20.37
C GLY A 223 7.39 -3.44 19.46
N LEU A 224 7.35 -2.84 18.28
CA LEU A 224 6.60 -3.30 17.12
C LEU A 224 7.50 -3.22 15.88
N ASP A 225 7.94 -4.38 15.39
CA ASP A 225 8.67 -4.49 14.13
C ASP A 225 7.72 -4.90 13.00
N LEU A 226 7.15 -3.89 12.33
CA LEU A 226 6.11 -4.04 11.31
C LEU A 226 6.72 -4.30 9.92
N VAL A 227 6.39 -5.41 9.29
CA VAL A 227 6.79 -5.76 7.91
C VAL A 227 5.76 -5.25 6.91
N ASN A 228 4.51 -5.69 7.05
CA ASN A 228 3.39 -5.31 6.18
C ASN A 228 2.13 -5.04 6.99
N VAL A 229 1.36 -4.04 6.57
CA VAL A 229 -0.09 -3.98 6.88
C VAL A 229 -0.82 -4.62 5.71
N VAL A 230 -1.73 -5.55 5.98
CA VAL A 230 -2.52 -6.22 4.94
C VAL A 230 -3.99 -6.00 5.23
N LEU A 231 -4.71 -5.46 4.25
CA LEU A 231 -6.16 -5.25 4.32
C LEU A 231 -6.85 -6.20 3.35
N VAL A 232 -7.78 -6.99 3.85
CA VAL A 232 -8.60 -7.90 3.03
C VAL A 232 -10.05 -7.41 3.10
N LYS A 233 -10.62 -7.05 1.95
CA LYS A 233 -12.04 -6.65 1.87
C LYS A 233 -12.92 -7.87 2.15
N GLU A 234 -13.83 -7.76 3.11
CA GLU A 234 -14.85 -8.78 3.37
C GLU A 234 -16.00 -8.62 2.37
N GLU A 235 -16.67 -9.72 2.05
CA GLU A 235 -17.85 -9.73 1.14
C GLU A 235 -19.08 -9.12 1.79
#